data_AF-F4R6U2-F1
#
_entry.id   AF-F4R6U2-F1
#
_cell.length_a   1.000
_cell.length_b   1.000
_cell.length_c   1.000
_cell.angle_alpha   90.00
_cell.angle_beta   90.00
_cell.angle_gamma   90.00
#
_symmetry.space_group_name_H-M   'P 1'
#
loop_
_entity.id
_entity.type
_entity.pdbx_description
1 polymer ?
#
loop_
_entity_poly.entity_id
_entity_poly.type
_entity_poly.pdbx_seq_one_letter_code
_entity_poly.pdbx_strand_id
1 'polypeptide(L)'
;MPNDPNPSPSTPLNGTLPFEILTCILDYFAFELHGQPVRIGPTSPDSSEGSDSSSEAASSSSRLSLSPSQFLDYRLVCKAWSEAVISIYFRDIRLDNSRRAQIILDNWTDAIYGPNLSCPVRRLSIRNMWYSRQGAIVRCRDRASPPVVMDQVVPLIKLLGLNLNELSIVYTHSMGVRPAMVKAVQALTHLKELSISHVPWGSYAKGIYDSKSLVDLMAAIPRLECLTIHWSDLGNLPFKPNALSKLRRFSFTSYCNNSKALTHICETAKDSLKVVDISSGDRGQENIGRILKPIQANLEGCFTTVFSVIPTSVLKMEFPKLRVIASWHCPFPLGSELKWLNWLNWPMLQHVRTLVTPVPQKYWKKALNLAGLNAFQKVPNLKHIIFTGSGVKADPHLTEAFKLRGVQCHCRPKFTTDEIMILWTKLDQNVFLMFIVDSNSEYSIGKIDTVYDFFARLLPVQGLRRFCNQSSEKQFTTFHLLVIQMTPCLSLHNMDVSLQNRTWSVGCIILGTVNIRELVT
;
A
#
# COMPACT_ATOMS: atom_id res chain seq x y z
N MET A 1 61.85 12.19 -30.97
CA MET A 1 60.52 11.58 -30.76
C MET A 1 59.51 12.72 -30.66
N PRO A 2 58.41 12.71 -31.43
CA PRO A 2 57.42 13.78 -31.39
C PRO A 2 56.57 13.65 -30.12
N ASN A 3 56.25 14.81 -29.51
CA ASN A 3 55.42 14.91 -28.30
C ASN A 3 54.00 14.42 -28.60
N ASP A 4 53.53 13.42 -27.86
CA ASP A 4 52.13 12.99 -27.90
C ASP A 4 51.23 14.15 -27.42
N PRO A 5 50.17 14.50 -28.16
CA PRO A 5 49.23 15.54 -27.75
C PRO A 5 48.46 15.07 -26.52
N ASN A 6 48.46 15.90 -25.47
CA ASN A 6 47.67 15.69 -24.26
C ASN A 6 46.23 15.29 -24.62
N PRO A 7 45.69 14.18 -24.06
CA PRO A 7 44.32 13.77 -24.30
C PRO A 7 43.38 14.89 -23.87
N SER A 8 42.53 15.32 -24.80
CA SER A 8 41.50 16.34 -24.56
C SER A 8 40.65 15.91 -23.37
N PRO A 9 40.30 16.82 -22.43
CA PRO A 9 39.45 16.48 -21.30
C PRO A 9 38.15 15.87 -21.84
N SER A 10 37.92 14.60 -21.51
CA SER A 10 36.70 13.89 -21.90
C SER A 10 35.51 14.73 -21.49
N THR A 11 34.71 15.15 -22.46
CA THR A 11 33.49 15.91 -22.23
C THR A 11 32.69 15.13 -21.19
N PRO A 12 32.28 15.74 -20.06
CA PRO A 12 31.51 15.03 -19.06
C PRO A 12 30.30 14.44 -19.78
N LEU A 13 30.20 13.11 -19.75
CA LEU A 13 29.02 12.41 -20.26
C LEU A 13 27.84 13.11 -19.61
N ASN A 14 27.00 13.73 -20.42
CA ASN A 14 25.70 14.26 -20.01
C ASN A 14 24.83 13.05 -19.63
N GLY A 15 25.16 12.45 -18.49
CA GLY A 15 24.58 11.23 -17.95
C GLY A 15 23.19 11.55 -17.44
N THR A 16 22.26 11.66 -18.38
CA THR A 16 20.85 11.65 -18.03
C THR A 16 20.50 10.24 -17.55
N LEU A 17 19.94 10.15 -16.35
CA LEU A 17 19.43 8.87 -15.83
C LEU A 17 18.35 8.35 -16.78
N PRO A 18 18.34 7.04 -17.11
CA PRO A 18 17.20 6.42 -17.77
C PRO A 18 15.91 6.76 -17.02
N PHE A 19 14.86 7.06 -17.78
CA PHE A 19 13.60 7.54 -17.22
C PHE A 19 12.96 6.55 -16.24
N GLU A 20 13.17 5.24 -16.47
CA GLU A 20 12.72 4.16 -15.61
C GLU A 20 13.42 4.17 -14.24
N ILE A 21 14.71 4.48 -14.21
CA ILE A 21 15.47 4.61 -12.95
C ILE A 21 15.02 5.86 -12.20
N LEU A 22 14.85 6.97 -12.92
CA LEU A 22 14.35 8.23 -12.35
C LEU A 22 12.96 8.06 -11.73
N THR A 23 12.03 7.41 -12.43
CA THR A 23 10.68 7.14 -11.93
C THR A 23 10.71 6.23 -10.71
N CYS A 24 11.56 5.20 -10.65
CA CYS A 24 11.73 4.37 -9.46
C CYS A 24 12.21 5.18 -8.24
N ILE A 25 13.17 6.08 -8.43
CA ILE A 25 13.69 6.96 -7.36
C ILE A 25 12.58 7.89 -6.87
N LEU A 26 11.87 8.54 -7.78
CA LEU A 26 10.78 9.47 -7.45
C LEU A 26 9.58 8.76 -6.83
N ASP A 27 9.27 7.53 -7.25
CA ASP A 27 8.21 6.72 -6.66
C ASP A 27 8.53 6.35 -5.21
N TYR A 28 9.79 6.09 -4.88
CA TYR A 28 10.22 5.88 -3.50
C TYR A 28 9.97 7.14 -2.64
N PHE A 29 10.33 8.32 -3.15
CA PHE A 29 10.07 9.59 -2.44
C PHE A 29 8.57 9.87 -2.31
N ALA A 30 7.79 9.65 -3.37
CA ALA A 30 6.34 9.78 -3.34
C ALA A 30 5.70 8.78 -2.36
N PHE A 31 6.22 7.55 -2.28
CA PHE A 31 5.78 6.57 -1.31
C PHE A 31 6.03 7.03 0.13
N GLU A 32 7.19 7.60 0.44
CA GLU A 32 7.46 8.17 1.77
C GLU A 32 6.53 9.37 2.09
N LEU A 33 6.21 10.19 1.08
CA LEU A 33 5.27 11.32 1.19
C LEU A 33 3.83 10.87 1.48
N HIS A 34 3.33 9.86 0.76
CA HIS A 34 1.95 9.39 0.85
C HIS A 34 1.74 8.28 1.88
N GLY A 35 2.80 7.56 2.22
CA GLY A 35 2.79 6.37 3.07
C GLY A 35 2.56 6.65 4.55
N GLN A 36 2.57 7.93 4.95
CA GLN A 36 2.08 8.38 6.25
C GLN A 36 0.57 8.13 6.31
N PRO A 37 0.11 7.10 7.05
CA PRO A 37 -1.32 6.91 7.25
C PRO A 37 -1.84 8.18 7.91
N VAL A 38 -2.76 8.87 7.21
CA VAL A 38 -3.50 9.96 7.83
C VAL A 38 -4.22 9.32 9.00
N ARG A 39 -3.75 9.61 10.23
CA ARG A 39 -4.42 9.14 11.44
C ARG A 39 -5.82 9.74 11.42
N ILE A 40 -6.80 8.98 10.94
CA ILE A 40 -8.23 9.26 11.12
C ILE A 40 -8.55 8.81 12.55
N GLY A 41 -7.92 9.46 13.52
CA GLY A 41 -8.41 9.46 14.88
C GLY A 41 -9.27 10.70 15.05
N PRO A 42 -10.38 10.64 15.81
CA PRO A 42 -11.02 11.86 16.26
C PRO A 42 -9.99 12.66 17.07
N THR A 43 -9.48 13.76 16.52
CA THR A 43 -8.81 14.80 17.31
C THR A 43 -9.91 15.40 18.17
N SER A 44 -10.12 14.82 19.35
CA SER A 44 -11.00 15.39 20.36
C SER A 44 -10.52 16.81 20.66
N PRO A 45 -11.32 17.86 20.46
CA PRO A 45 -10.92 19.23 20.79
C PRO A 45 -10.86 19.49 22.30
N ASP A 46 -11.33 18.56 23.15
CA ASP A 46 -11.71 18.86 24.54
C ASP A 46 -10.90 18.13 25.63
N SER A 47 -9.72 17.57 25.35
CA SER A 47 -8.86 17.05 26.43
C SER A 47 -7.91 18.13 26.93
N SER A 48 -8.45 19.13 27.64
CA SER A 48 -7.68 20.02 28.50
C SER A 48 -7.53 19.38 29.89
N GLU A 49 -6.27 19.32 30.32
CA GLU A 49 -5.80 19.28 31.72
C GLU A 49 -5.68 17.93 32.44
N GLY A 50 -4.41 17.62 32.79
CA GLY A 50 -4.06 16.96 34.05
C GLY A 50 -3.43 15.57 33.95
N SER A 51 -2.09 15.52 33.87
CA SER A 51 -1.19 14.66 34.70
C SER A 51 0.03 14.10 33.95
N ASP A 52 1.18 14.71 34.23
CA ASP A 52 2.46 14.14 34.67
C ASP A 52 3.09 12.88 34.02
N SER A 53 4.17 13.18 33.29
CA SER A 53 5.54 12.61 33.39
C SER A 53 5.75 11.09 33.47
N SER A 54 6.02 10.48 32.31
CA SER A 54 7.02 9.42 32.20
C SER A 54 7.74 9.47 30.85
N SER A 55 9.05 9.71 30.88
CA SER A 55 9.92 9.87 29.73
C SER A 55 10.23 8.53 29.04
N GLU A 56 9.54 8.24 27.95
CA GLU A 56 10.05 7.31 26.94
C GLU A 56 10.96 8.07 25.98
N ALA A 57 12.26 7.75 26.04
CA ALA A 57 13.27 8.17 25.07
C ALA A 57 12.96 7.55 23.71
N ALA A 58 12.04 8.17 22.97
CA ALA A 58 11.84 7.90 21.56
C ALA A 58 13.08 8.37 20.81
N SER A 59 13.87 7.40 20.34
CA SER A 59 14.95 7.60 19.39
C SER A 59 14.36 8.19 18.11
N SER A 60 14.38 9.52 18.04
CA SER A 60 13.98 10.33 16.90
C SER A 60 15.00 10.15 15.78
N SER A 61 14.94 9.03 15.08
CA SER A 61 15.46 8.96 13.72
C SER A 61 14.61 9.93 12.90
N SER A 62 15.14 11.14 12.71
CA SER A 62 14.56 12.22 11.92
C SER A 62 14.58 11.81 10.45
N ARG A 63 13.65 10.91 10.07
CA ARG A 63 13.39 10.63 8.67
C ARG A 63 13.06 11.96 8.00
N LEU A 64 13.85 12.31 6.99
CA LEU A 64 13.66 13.49 6.16
C LEU A 64 12.31 13.39 5.46
N SER A 65 11.23 13.83 6.12
CA SER A 65 9.92 13.91 5.49
C SER A 65 9.96 15.11 4.54
N LEU A 66 10.13 14.83 3.25
CA LEU A 66 9.92 15.83 2.21
C LEU A 66 8.50 16.41 2.35
N SER A 67 8.32 17.68 2.02
CA SER A 67 6.98 18.25 1.85
C SER A 67 6.50 18.04 0.40
N PRO A 68 5.17 18.05 0.14
CA PRO A 68 4.65 18.03 -1.22
C PRO A 68 5.20 19.15 -2.11
N SER A 69 5.48 20.33 -1.55
CA SER A 69 6.09 21.45 -2.29
C SER A 69 7.54 21.17 -2.66
N GLN A 70 8.33 20.60 -1.74
CA GLN A 70 9.72 20.21 -2.03
C GLN A 70 9.80 19.13 -3.11
N PHE A 71 8.87 18.17 -3.12
CA PHE A 71 8.80 17.17 -4.19
C PHE A 71 8.54 17.82 -5.55
N LEU A 72 7.65 18.80 -5.58
CA LEU A 72 7.35 19.54 -6.79
C LEU A 72 8.52 20.41 -7.28
N ASP A 73 9.42 20.85 -6.42
CA ASP A 73 10.61 21.61 -6.83
C ASP A 73 11.57 20.78 -7.68
N TYR A 74 11.56 19.44 -7.53
CA TYR A 74 12.32 18.55 -8.41
C TYR A 74 11.93 18.65 -9.89
N ARG A 75 10.73 19.18 -10.21
CA ARG A 75 10.34 19.45 -11.60
C ARG A 75 11.23 20.50 -12.29
N LEU A 76 11.93 21.32 -11.51
CA LEU A 76 12.78 22.39 -12.01
C LEU A 76 14.20 21.91 -12.35
N VAL A 77 14.53 20.64 -12.11
CA VAL A 77 15.86 20.06 -12.39
C VAL A 77 16.10 20.00 -13.91
N CYS A 78 15.23 19.30 -14.65
CA CYS A 78 15.24 19.27 -16.11
C CYS A 78 13.90 18.74 -16.65
N LYS A 79 13.73 18.70 -17.97
CA LYS A 79 12.49 18.25 -18.63
C LYS A 79 12.06 16.83 -18.20
N ALA A 80 12.99 15.87 -18.20
CA ALA A 80 12.68 14.49 -17.82
C ALA A 80 12.21 14.37 -16.35
N TRP A 81 12.84 15.13 -15.44
CA TRP A 81 12.41 15.22 -14.05
C TRP A 81 11.04 15.88 -13.92
N SER A 82 10.78 16.95 -14.69
CA SER A 82 9.47 17.58 -14.72
C SER A 82 8.37 16.59 -15.12
N GLU A 83 8.56 15.87 -16.22
CA GLU A 83 7.60 14.88 -16.70
C GLU A 83 7.35 13.76 -15.68
N ALA A 84 8.42 13.21 -15.08
CA ALA A 84 8.31 12.17 -14.07
C ALA A 84 7.63 12.67 -12.78
N VAL A 85 8.06 13.83 -12.25
CA VAL A 85 7.51 14.44 -11.03
C VAL A 85 6.04 14.75 -11.20
N ILE A 86 5.64 15.35 -12.32
CA ILE A 86 4.23 15.69 -12.59
C ILE A 86 3.38 14.42 -12.72
N SER A 87 3.87 13.40 -13.44
CA SER A 87 3.17 12.12 -13.58
C SER A 87 2.97 11.42 -12.23
N ILE A 88 4.00 11.38 -11.38
CA ILE A 88 3.96 10.74 -10.07
C ILE A 88 3.11 11.54 -9.07
N TYR A 89 3.31 12.86 -9.01
CA TYR A 89 2.60 13.74 -8.07
C TYR A 89 1.09 13.76 -8.32
N PHE A 90 0.67 13.83 -9.58
CA PHE A 90 -0.74 13.84 -9.95
C PHE A 90 -1.33 12.45 -10.16
N ARG A 91 -0.57 11.37 -9.97
CA ARG A 91 -1.12 10.01 -9.95
C ARG A 91 -2.26 9.88 -8.94
N ASP A 92 -2.14 10.60 -7.81
CA ASP A 92 -3.02 10.49 -6.66
C ASP A 92 -3.61 11.84 -6.30
N ILE A 93 -4.87 12.07 -6.68
CA ILE A 93 -5.59 13.28 -6.32
C ILE A 93 -6.45 13.02 -5.10
N ARG A 94 -6.29 13.87 -4.08
CA ARG A 94 -7.12 13.87 -2.89
C ARG A 94 -7.86 15.20 -2.73
N LEU A 95 -9.17 15.12 -2.54
CA LEU A 95 -10.06 16.25 -2.33
C LEU A 95 -10.59 16.18 -0.90
N ASP A 96 -10.28 17.18 -0.08
CA ASP A 96 -10.73 17.22 1.31
C ASP A 96 -11.87 18.24 1.54
N ASN A 97 -12.11 19.11 0.57
CA ASN A 97 -13.13 20.15 0.63
C ASN A 97 -13.52 20.67 -0.76
N SER A 98 -14.65 21.39 -0.83
CA SER A 98 -15.20 21.95 -2.07
C SER A 98 -14.26 22.95 -2.76
N ARG A 99 -13.49 23.74 -1.99
CA ARG A 99 -12.55 24.73 -2.55
C ARG A 99 -11.46 24.05 -3.38
N ARG A 100 -10.88 22.96 -2.88
CA ARG A 100 -9.86 22.19 -3.62
C ARG A 100 -10.43 21.52 -4.87
N ALA A 101 -11.65 21.00 -4.78
CA ALA A 101 -12.36 20.47 -5.94
C ALA A 101 -12.55 21.54 -7.03
N GLN A 102 -12.96 22.75 -6.64
CA GLN A 102 -13.15 23.87 -7.58
C GLN A 102 -11.83 24.32 -8.22
N ILE A 103 -10.75 24.46 -7.43
CA ILE A 103 -9.42 24.82 -7.96
C ILE A 103 -8.94 23.85 -9.04
N ILE A 104 -9.20 22.54 -8.87
CA ILE A 104 -8.83 21.56 -9.90
C ILE A 104 -9.70 21.74 -11.14
N LEU A 105 -11.02 21.90 -10.98
CA LEU A 105 -11.93 22.16 -12.10
C LEU A 105 -11.49 23.40 -12.88
N ASP A 106 -11.25 24.52 -12.21
CA ASP A 106 -10.90 25.78 -12.85
C ASP A 106 -9.54 25.68 -13.58
N ASN A 107 -8.52 25.10 -12.93
CA ASN A 107 -7.18 25.07 -13.51
C ASN A 107 -7.00 24.00 -14.61
N TRP A 108 -7.77 22.91 -14.57
CA TRP A 108 -7.55 21.78 -15.47
C TRP A 108 -8.51 21.75 -16.65
N THR A 109 -9.60 22.51 -16.60
CA THR A 109 -10.51 22.66 -17.75
C THR A 109 -9.87 23.51 -18.85
N ASP A 110 -9.02 24.49 -18.48
CA ASP A 110 -8.59 25.54 -19.42
C ASP A 110 -7.10 25.49 -19.83
N ALA A 111 -6.19 24.89 -19.05
CA ALA A 111 -4.76 25.26 -19.18
C ALA A 111 -3.71 24.14 -19.31
N ILE A 112 -3.92 22.91 -18.81
CA ILE A 112 -2.78 21.99 -18.55
C ILE A 112 -2.88 20.64 -19.28
N TYR A 113 -4.08 20.08 -19.42
CA TYR A 113 -4.28 18.80 -20.09
C TYR A 113 -5.24 19.01 -21.26
N GLY A 114 -4.70 19.46 -22.40
CA GLY A 114 -5.46 19.49 -23.64
C GLY A 114 -6.02 18.09 -23.97
N PRO A 115 -7.01 18.00 -24.87
CA PRO A 115 -7.74 16.76 -25.18
C PRO A 115 -6.86 15.56 -25.60
N ASN A 116 -5.60 15.82 -25.95
CA ASN A 116 -4.64 14.82 -26.42
C ASN A 116 -3.63 14.36 -25.34
N LEU A 117 -3.63 14.94 -24.13
CA LEU A 117 -2.71 14.54 -23.07
C LEU A 117 -3.39 13.52 -22.14
N SER A 118 -2.73 12.39 -21.92
CA SER A 118 -3.21 11.38 -20.97
C SER A 118 -3.18 11.95 -19.56
N CYS A 119 -4.34 12.09 -18.94
CA CYS A 119 -4.44 12.47 -17.53
C CYS A 119 -3.67 11.43 -16.68
N PRO A 120 -2.64 11.83 -15.89
CA PRO A 120 -1.82 10.88 -15.12
C PRO A 120 -2.57 10.32 -13.91
N VAL A 121 -3.75 10.86 -13.58
CA VAL A 121 -4.53 10.48 -12.41
C VAL A 121 -4.97 9.03 -12.53
N ARG A 122 -4.54 8.23 -11.57
CA ARG A 122 -4.96 6.84 -11.40
C ARG A 122 -5.91 6.73 -10.21
N ARG A 123 -5.61 7.44 -9.11
CA ARG A 123 -6.36 7.34 -7.86
C ARG A 123 -7.02 8.66 -7.51
N LEU A 124 -8.32 8.63 -7.23
CA LEU A 124 -9.10 9.78 -6.80
C LEU A 124 -9.72 9.48 -5.45
N SER A 125 -9.31 10.23 -4.42
CA SER A 125 -9.86 10.16 -3.07
C SER A 125 -10.66 11.42 -2.77
N ILE A 126 -11.97 11.27 -2.57
CA ILE A 126 -12.90 12.34 -2.25
C ILE A 126 -13.31 12.19 -0.80
N ARG A 127 -12.80 13.07 0.05
CA ARG A 127 -13.12 13.13 1.46
C ARG A 127 -14.11 14.25 1.75
N ASN A 128 -14.76 14.14 2.90
CA ASN A 128 -15.78 15.10 3.32
C ASN A 128 -16.88 15.26 2.26
N MET A 129 -17.26 14.15 1.63
CA MET A 129 -18.33 14.16 0.64
C MET A 129 -19.68 14.23 1.34
N TRP A 130 -20.57 15.05 0.78
CA TRP A 130 -21.91 15.24 1.31
C TRP A 130 -22.98 14.81 0.30
N TYR A 131 -23.83 13.88 0.71
CA TYR A 131 -25.05 13.55 -0.03
C TYR A 131 -26.23 14.38 0.50
N SER A 132 -26.77 15.27 -0.34
CA SER A 132 -28.03 15.98 -0.04
C SER A 132 -29.13 15.55 -1.01
N ARG A 133 -30.30 15.20 -0.44
CA ARG A 133 -31.53 15.16 -1.23
C ARG A 133 -31.83 16.58 -1.72
N GLN A 134 -32.34 16.69 -2.95
CA GLN A 134 -32.68 17.98 -3.56
C GLN A 134 -33.54 18.81 -2.60
N GLY A 135 -33.15 20.07 -2.37
CA GLY A 135 -33.88 21.02 -1.52
C GLY A 135 -33.52 21.03 -0.03
N ALA A 136 -32.71 20.08 0.47
CA ALA A 136 -32.28 20.10 1.87
C ALA A 136 -31.12 21.10 2.07
N ILE A 137 -31.44 22.32 2.53
CA ILE A 137 -30.42 23.30 2.98
C ILE A 137 -29.95 22.87 4.36
N VAL A 138 -28.86 22.12 4.41
CA VAL A 138 -28.22 21.79 5.69
C VAL A 138 -27.25 22.90 6.04
N ARG A 139 -27.57 23.66 7.10
CA ARG A 139 -26.65 24.61 7.69
C ARG A 139 -25.55 23.84 8.41
N CYS A 140 -24.46 23.56 7.71
CA CYS A 140 -23.19 23.19 8.35
C CYS A 140 -22.67 24.42 9.11
N ARG A 141 -23.26 24.70 10.28
CA ARG A 141 -22.70 25.74 11.16
C ARG A 141 -21.30 25.28 11.59
N ASP A 142 -20.35 26.19 11.47
CA ASP A 142 -19.01 26.14 12.08
C ASP A 142 -17.98 25.15 11.50
N ARG A 143 -18.14 24.65 10.26
CA ARG A 143 -17.05 23.88 9.62
C ARG A 143 -16.00 24.81 8.99
N ALA A 144 -14.75 24.64 9.40
CA ALA A 144 -13.58 25.30 8.81
C ALA A 144 -13.38 24.98 7.31
N SER A 145 -14.06 23.98 6.76
CA SER A 145 -13.95 23.61 5.35
C SER A 145 -15.28 23.08 4.79
N PRO A 146 -15.79 23.66 3.69
CA PRO A 146 -17.05 23.22 3.08
C PRO A 146 -16.89 21.81 2.49
N PRO A 147 -17.89 20.92 2.66
CA PRO A 147 -17.85 19.56 2.14
C PRO A 147 -17.83 19.55 0.61
N VAL A 148 -17.22 18.52 0.02
CA VAL A 148 -17.26 18.34 -1.44
C VAL A 148 -18.69 17.96 -1.84
N VAL A 149 -19.30 18.78 -2.70
CA VAL A 149 -20.68 18.56 -3.17
C VAL A 149 -20.69 17.72 -4.45
N MET A 150 -21.76 16.93 -4.62
CA MET A 150 -21.92 16.01 -5.76
C MET A 150 -21.74 16.69 -7.13
N ASP A 151 -22.20 17.93 -7.24
CA ASP A 151 -22.19 18.70 -8.49
C ASP A 151 -20.77 19.12 -8.91
N GLN A 152 -19.79 19.08 -7.99
CA GLN A 152 -18.36 19.20 -8.31
C GLN A 152 -17.72 17.85 -8.64
N VAL A 153 -18.14 16.78 -7.94
CA VAL A 153 -17.58 15.44 -8.12
C VAL A 153 -17.86 14.89 -9.52
N VAL A 154 -19.06 15.09 -10.04
CA VAL A 154 -19.45 14.55 -11.36
C VAL A 154 -18.57 15.11 -12.49
N PRO A 155 -18.38 16.44 -12.63
CA PRO A 155 -17.43 17.00 -13.58
C PRO A 155 -15.99 16.55 -13.35
N LEU A 156 -15.54 16.45 -12.10
CA LEU A 156 -14.18 15.98 -11.79
C LEU A 156 -13.94 14.54 -12.24
N ILE A 157 -14.90 13.65 -12.02
CA ILE A 157 -14.79 12.26 -12.51
C ILE A 157 -14.76 12.22 -14.03
N LYS A 158 -15.53 13.07 -14.71
CA LYS A 158 -15.46 13.15 -16.19
C LYS A 158 -14.11 13.67 -16.66
N LEU A 159 -13.57 14.69 -15.99
CA LEU A 159 -12.29 15.32 -16.33
C LEU A 159 -11.09 14.38 -16.09
N LEU A 160 -11.08 13.66 -14.97
CA LEU A 160 -9.95 12.83 -14.53
C LEU A 160 -10.12 11.35 -14.87
N GLY A 161 -11.30 10.94 -15.34
CA GLY A 161 -11.77 9.57 -15.29
C GLY A 161 -11.16 8.60 -16.29
N LEU A 162 -10.57 9.09 -17.39
CA LEU A 162 -10.08 8.23 -18.48
C LEU A 162 -9.10 7.15 -18.00
N ASN A 163 -8.29 7.47 -17.00
CA ASN A 163 -7.23 6.60 -16.50
C ASN A 163 -7.45 6.10 -15.07
N LEU A 164 -8.61 6.42 -14.48
CA LEU A 164 -8.88 6.17 -13.08
C LEU A 164 -9.01 4.66 -12.82
N ASN A 165 -8.16 4.12 -11.94
CA ASN A 165 -8.18 2.72 -11.51
C ASN A 165 -8.79 2.56 -10.11
N GLU A 166 -8.71 3.59 -9.27
CA GLU A 166 -9.20 3.58 -7.88
C GLU A 166 -10.03 4.83 -7.57
N LEU A 167 -11.20 4.62 -6.99
CA LEU A 167 -12.08 5.67 -6.49
C LEU A 167 -12.37 5.45 -5.02
N SER A 168 -11.98 6.40 -4.17
CA SER A 168 -12.28 6.39 -2.74
C SER A 168 -13.21 7.54 -2.38
N ILE A 169 -14.31 7.23 -1.71
CA ILE A 169 -15.33 8.19 -1.31
C ILE A 169 -15.51 8.07 0.21
N VAL A 170 -15.28 9.17 0.92
CA VAL A 170 -15.42 9.27 2.37
C VAL A 170 -16.51 10.27 2.73
N TYR A 171 -17.65 9.75 3.19
CA TYR A 171 -18.80 10.53 3.61
C TYR A 171 -18.63 11.02 5.06
N THR A 172 -19.21 12.18 5.39
CA THR A 172 -19.14 12.73 6.78
C THR A 172 -20.49 12.87 7.47
N HIS A 173 -21.59 12.67 6.77
CA HIS A 173 -22.91 12.79 7.38
C HIS A 173 -23.93 11.87 6.71
N SER A 174 -24.33 12.21 5.49
CA SER A 174 -25.27 11.42 4.68
C SER A 174 -24.52 10.66 3.60
N MET A 175 -24.99 9.47 3.25
CA MET A 175 -24.36 8.58 2.29
C MET A 175 -25.34 8.13 1.21
N GLY A 176 -24.91 8.30 -0.03
CA GLY A 176 -25.69 8.01 -1.22
C GLY A 176 -25.07 8.70 -2.43
N VAL A 177 -25.55 8.37 -3.63
CA VAL A 177 -25.12 9.01 -4.87
C VAL A 177 -26.28 9.43 -5.75
N ARG A 178 -26.11 10.49 -6.53
CA ARG A 178 -27.07 10.89 -7.56
C ARG A 178 -26.90 10.03 -8.82
N PRO A 179 -27.94 9.84 -9.65
CA PRO A 179 -27.84 9.12 -10.92
C PRO A 179 -26.75 9.67 -11.86
N ALA A 180 -26.47 10.97 -11.82
CA ALA A 180 -25.39 11.59 -12.60
C ALA A 180 -24.00 11.06 -12.23
N MET A 181 -23.77 10.75 -10.95
CA MET A 181 -22.53 10.13 -10.46
C MET A 181 -22.43 8.69 -10.94
N VAL A 182 -23.52 7.92 -10.86
CA VAL A 182 -23.57 6.54 -11.36
C VAL A 182 -23.19 6.51 -12.84
N LYS A 183 -23.77 7.41 -13.66
CA LYS A 183 -23.40 7.55 -15.08
C LYS A 183 -21.94 7.94 -15.30
N ALA A 184 -21.41 8.86 -14.49
CA ALA A 184 -20.02 9.29 -14.61
C ALA A 184 -19.05 8.14 -14.25
N VAL A 185 -19.35 7.38 -13.20
CA VAL A 185 -18.56 6.22 -12.79
C VAL A 185 -18.67 5.06 -13.77
N GLN A 186 -19.84 4.86 -14.38
CA GLN A 186 -20.04 3.86 -15.43
C GLN A 186 -19.14 4.08 -16.65
N ALA A 187 -18.77 5.34 -16.94
CA ALA A 187 -17.86 5.67 -18.03
C ALA A 187 -16.39 5.33 -17.73
N LEU A 188 -16.05 4.98 -16.48
CA LEU A 188 -14.69 4.65 -16.05
C LEU A 188 -14.35 3.19 -16.38
N THR A 189 -13.97 2.94 -17.63
CA THR A 189 -13.71 1.58 -18.17
C THR A 189 -12.52 0.86 -17.51
N HIS A 190 -11.65 1.60 -16.83
CA HIS A 190 -10.46 1.09 -16.14
C HIS A 190 -10.61 1.00 -14.61
N LEU A 191 -11.73 1.44 -14.05
CA LEU A 191 -11.95 1.43 -12.61
C LEU A 191 -12.06 -0.02 -12.10
N LYS A 192 -11.17 -0.36 -11.17
CA LYS A 192 -11.06 -1.70 -10.57
C LYS A 192 -11.26 -1.69 -9.07
N GLU A 193 -11.04 -0.56 -8.41
CA GLU A 193 -11.18 -0.46 -6.97
C GLU A 193 -12.15 0.65 -6.57
N LEU A 194 -13.06 0.30 -5.66
CA LEU A 194 -14.00 1.23 -5.05
C LEU A 194 -13.87 1.14 -3.53
N SER A 195 -13.65 2.29 -2.90
CA SER A 195 -13.65 2.42 -1.45
C SER A 195 -14.76 3.38 -1.03
N ILE A 196 -15.66 2.90 -0.19
CA ILE A 196 -16.75 3.69 0.39
C ILE A 196 -16.57 3.63 1.90
N SER A 197 -16.34 4.78 2.52
CA SER A 197 -16.28 4.87 3.97
C SER A 197 -17.11 6.03 4.48
N HIS A 198 -17.43 5.97 5.77
CA HIS A 198 -18.09 7.05 6.47
C HIS A 198 -17.35 7.32 7.76
N VAL A 199 -17.09 8.60 8.00
CA VAL A 199 -16.52 9.07 9.26
C VAL A 199 -17.71 9.53 10.11
N PRO A 200 -18.09 8.81 11.18
CA PRO A 200 -19.14 9.27 12.07
C PRO A 200 -18.67 10.50 12.83
N TRP A 201 -19.35 11.63 12.65
CA TRP A 201 -19.10 12.86 13.42
C TRP A 201 -20.11 12.94 14.55
N GLY A 202 -19.65 12.75 15.79
CA GLY A 202 -20.48 12.88 16.97
C GLY A 202 -21.59 11.83 17.06
N SER A 203 -22.22 11.75 18.22
CA SER A 203 -22.90 10.53 18.66
C SER A 203 -24.31 10.29 18.10
N TYR A 204 -24.98 11.21 17.38
CA TYR A 204 -26.44 11.03 17.15
C TYR A 204 -27.06 11.59 15.86
N ALA A 205 -26.30 12.21 14.95
CA ALA A 205 -26.93 12.81 13.78
C ALA A 205 -27.31 11.73 12.74
N LYS A 206 -28.60 11.35 12.68
CA LYS A 206 -29.17 10.46 11.66
C LYS A 206 -29.04 11.11 10.27
N GLY A 207 -27.93 10.85 9.59
CA GLY A 207 -27.76 11.22 8.19
C GLY A 207 -28.75 10.47 7.28
N ILE A 208 -28.92 10.97 6.06
CA ILE A 208 -29.69 10.28 5.03
C ILE A 208 -28.83 9.14 4.49
N TYR A 209 -29.40 7.93 4.48
CA TYR A 209 -28.78 6.75 3.90
C TYR A 209 -29.59 6.24 2.72
N ASP A 210 -28.98 6.19 1.54
CA ASP A 210 -29.59 5.74 0.29
C ASP A 210 -28.86 4.48 -0.22
N SER A 211 -29.19 3.34 0.38
CA SER A 211 -28.57 2.04 0.04
C SER A 211 -28.76 1.67 -1.44
N LYS A 212 -29.92 1.99 -2.01
CA LYS A 212 -30.23 1.72 -3.42
C LYS A 212 -29.25 2.42 -4.34
N SER A 213 -28.99 3.71 -4.11
CA SER A 213 -28.02 4.45 -4.93
C SER A 213 -26.61 3.87 -4.86
N LEU A 214 -26.19 3.32 -3.72
CA LEU A 214 -24.89 2.66 -3.59
C LEU A 214 -24.84 1.32 -4.31
N VAL A 215 -25.93 0.56 -4.29
CA VAL A 215 -26.06 -0.65 -5.12
C VAL A 215 -25.93 -0.28 -6.60
N ASP A 216 -26.61 0.77 -7.05
CA ASP A 216 -26.52 1.27 -8.43
C ASP A 216 -25.10 1.71 -8.78
N LEU A 217 -24.39 2.38 -7.85
CA LEU A 217 -22.98 2.77 -8.03
C LEU A 217 -22.07 1.56 -8.21
N MET A 218 -22.18 0.56 -7.33
CA MET A 218 -21.36 -0.65 -7.40
C MET A 218 -21.67 -1.46 -8.67
N ALA A 219 -22.94 -1.57 -9.05
CA ALA A 219 -23.37 -2.25 -10.26
C ALA A 219 -22.91 -1.53 -11.55
N ALA A 220 -22.62 -0.23 -11.49
CA ALA A 220 -22.08 0.53 -12.62
C ALA A 220 -20.61 0.20 -12.94
N ILE A 221 -19.92 -0.60 -12.11
CA ILE A 221 -18.51 -0.94 -12.25
C ILE A 221 -18.38 -2.46 -12.49
N PRO A 222 -18.65 -2.95 -13.71
CA PRO A 222 -18.66 -4.40 -13.99
C PRO A 222 -17.27 -5.07 -13.85
N ARG A 223 -16.19 -4.28 -13.78
CA ARG A 223 -14.80 -4.74 -13.61
C ARG A 223 -14.29 -4.56 -12.19
N LEU A 224 -15.16 -4.33 -11.21
CA LEU A 224 -14.77 -4.12 -9.82
C LEU A 224 -14.05 -5.37 -9.27
N GLU A 225 -12.75 -5.24 -9.01
CA GLU A 225 -11.88 -6.29 -8.47
C GLU A 225 -11.66 -6.14 -6.96
N CYS A 226 -11.65 -4.90 -6.45
CA CYS A 226 -11.46 -4.59 -5.03
C CYS A 226 -12.59 -3.69 -4.52
N LEU A 227 -13.23 -4.09 -3.42
CA LEU A 227 -14.25 -3.30 -2.74
C LEU A 227 -13.83 -3.07 -1.29
N THR A 228 -13.94 -1.84 -0.82
CA THR A 228 -13.73 -1.49 0.59
C THR A 228 -14.98 -0.80 1.13
N ILE A 229 -15.54 -1.31 2.22
CA ILE A 229 -16.71 -0.71 2.89
C ILE A 229 -16.46 -0.55 4.39
N HIS A 230 -16.32 0.70 4.84
CA HIS A 230 -16.21 1.04 6.26
C HIS A 230 -17.43 1.84 6.70
N TRP A 231 -18.49 1.14 7.09
CA TRP A 231 -19.73 1.75 7.58
C TRP A 231 -20.51 0.81 8.50
N SER A 232 -21.19 1.37 9.51
CA SER A 232 -21.88 0.59 10.53
C SER A 232 -23.29 0.14 10.15
N ASP A 233 -24.00 0.86 9.28
CA ASP A 233 -25.41 0.57 8.94
C ASP A 233 -25.66 0.57 7.42
N LEU A 234 -25.31 -0.52 6.76
CA LEU A 234 -25.50 -0.69 5.32
C LEU A 234 -26.94 -1.09 4.93
N GLY A 235 -27.84 -1.29 5.90
CA GLY A 235 -29.17 -1.83 5.64
C GLY A 235 -29.14 -3.10 4.78
N ASN A 236 -30.06 -3.18 3.81
CA ASN A 236 -30.06 -4.23 2.79
C ASN A 236 -29.48 -3.68 1.47
N LEU A 237 -28.61 -4.47 0.82
CA LEU A 237 -28.01 -4.17 -0.48
C LEU A 237 -28.49 -5.18 -1.53
N PRO A 238 -29.68 -5.00 -2.14
CA PRO A 238 -30.27 -5.97 -3.07
C PRO A 238 -29.55 -5.99 -4.43
N PHE A 239 -28.35 -6.54 -4.48
CA PHE A 239 -27.63 -6.80 -5.72
C PHE A 239 -28.39 -7.78 -6.62
N LYS A 240 -28.30 -7.55 -7.94
CA LYS A 240 -28.65 -8.58 -8.92
C LYS A 240 -27.65 -9.74 -8.84
N PRO A 241 -28.07 -10.96 -9.19
CA PRO A 241 -27.13 -12.08 -9.35
C PRO A 241 -25.96 -11.67 -10.25
N ASN A 242 -24.74 -12.10 -9.89
CA ASN A 242 -23.50 -11.83 -10.64
C ASN A 242 -23.06 -10.36 -10.74
N ALA A 243 -23.72 -9.42 -10.04
CA ALA A 243 -23.33 -8.01 -10.06
C ALA A 243 -21.88 -7.75 -9.60
N LEU A 244 -21.31 -8.65 -8.80
CA LEU A 244 -19.94 -8.59 -8.26
C LEU A 244 -19.08 -9.77 -8.73
N SER A 245 -19.36 -10.33 -9.91
CA SER A 245 -18.69 -11.55 -10.44
C SER A 245 -17.18 -11.42 -10.72
N LYS A 246 -16.61 -10.21 -10.64
CA LYS A 246 -15.18 -9.95 -10.77
C LYS A 246 -14.52 -9.56 -9.45
N LEU A 247 -15.29 -9.45 -8.36
CA LEU A 247 -14.78 -9.01 -7.07
C LEU A 247 -13.85 -10.09 -6.49
N ARG A 248 -12.57 -9.77 -6.35
CA ARG A 248 -11.51 -10.67 -5.85
C ARG A 248 -11.11 -10.35 -4.42
N ARG A 249 -11.22 -9.09 -4.02
CA ARG A 249 -10.85 -8.61 -2.68
C ARG A 249 -11.97 -7.80 -2.07
N PHE A 250 -12.29 -8.08 -0.81
CA PHE A 250 -13.29 -7.33 -0.05
C PHE A 250 -12.77 -6.94 1.33
N SER A 251 -12.60 -5.64 1.56
CA SER A 251 -12.24 -5.07 2.86
C SER A 251 -13.48 -4.49 3.54
N PHE A 252 -13.71 -4.83 4.80
CA PHE A 252 -14.87 -4.32 5.53
C PHE A 252 -14.65 -4.20 7.03
N THR A 253 -15.44 -3.31 7.66
CA THR A 253 -15.59 -3.30 9.12
C THR A 253 -16.87 -4.04 9.51
N SER A 254 -16.75 -5.07 10.34
CA SER A 254 -17.91 -5.83 10.82
C SER A 254 -18.60 -5.11 11.98
N TYR A 255 -19.88 -4.79 11.81
CA TYR A 255 -20.78 -4.29 12.84
C TYR A 255 -22.01 -5.21 12.92
N CYS A 256 -22.78 -5.12 14.00
CA CYS A 256 -24.04 -5.88 14.10
C CYS A 256 -25.03 -5.51 12.98
N ASN A 257 -25.17 -4.20 12.69
CA ASN A 257 -26.19 -3.67 11.79
C ASN A 257 -25.88 -3.83 10.30
N ASN A 258 -24.62 -4.04 9.91
CA ASN A 258 -24.23 -4.20 8.51
C ASN A 258 -24.06 -5.67 8.08
N SER A 259 -24.15 -6.61 9.01
CA SER A 259 -23.86 -8.03 8.76
C SER A 259 -24.67 -8.66 7.61
N LYS A 260 -25.94 -8.27 7.45
CA LYS A 260 -26.80 -8.74 6.35
C LYS A 260 -26.29 -8.28 4.98
N ALA A 261 -25.97 -6.99 4.85
CA ALA A 261 -25.39 -6.43 3.63
C ALA A 261 -24.04 -7.07 3.29
N LEU A 262 -23.16 -7.23 4.28
CA LEU A 262 -21.85 -7.86 4.09
C LEU A 262 -21.99 -9.33 3.65
N THR A 263 -22.90 -10.07 4.27
CA THR A 263 -23.21 -11.46 3.87
C THR A 263 -23.72 -11.51 2.43
N HIS A 264 -24.59 -10.58 2.03
CA HIS A 264 -25.12 -10.53 0.68
C HIS A 264 -24.05 -10.19 -0.37
N ILE A 265 -23.09 -9.31 -0.04
CA ILE A 265 -21.91 -9.06 -0.89
C ILE A 265 -21.10 -10.34 -1.09
N CYS A 266 -20.79 -11.06 0.01
CA CYS A 266 -20.05 -12.31 -0.05
C CYS A 266 -20.80 -13.40 -0.85
N GLU A 267 -22.11 -13.51 -0.70
CA GLU A 267 -22.93 -14.45 -1.50
C GLU A 267 -22.91 -14.07 -2.99
N THR A 268 -23.04 -12.77 -3.31
CA THR A 268 -23.03 -12.28 -4.70
C THR A 268 -21.67 -12.49 -5.38
N ALA A 269 -20.58 -12.43 -4.62
CA ALA A 269 -19.21 -12.57 -5.09
C ALA A 269 -18.59 -13.95 -4.79
N LYS A 270 -19.37 -14.95 -4.37
CA LYS A 270 -18.85 -16.20 -3.79
C LYS A 270 -17.86 -16.96 -4.67
N ASP A 271 -18.02 -16.90 -5.98
CA ASP A 271 -17.19 -17.63 -6.95
C ASP A 271 -15.90 -16.88 -7.32
N SER A 272 -15.86 -15.56 -7.11
CA SER A 272 -14.72 -14.71 -7.48
C SER A 272 -13.92 -14.22 -6.29
N LEU A 273 -14.53 -14.12 -5.09
CA LEU A 273 -13.92 -13.53 -3.91
C LEU A 273 -12.90 -14.48 -3.29
N LYS A 274 -11.64 -14.03 -3.26
CA LYS A 274 -10.48 -14.80 -2.80
C LYS A 274 -9.85 -14.22 -1.54
N VAL A 275 -9.97 -12.91 -1.34
CA VAL A 275 -9.28 -12.22 -0.24
C VAL A 275 -10.27 -11.36 0.54
N VAL A 276 -10.21 -11.46 1.87
CA VAL A 276 -10.94 -10.56 2.78
C VAL A 276 -10.00 -9.82 3.71
N ASP A 277 -10.30 -8.55 3.98
CA ASP A 277 -9.68 -7.77 5.05
C ASP A 277 -10.76 -7.35 6.06
N ILE A 278 -10.63 -7.85 7.29
CA ILE A 278 -11.67 -7.76 8.31
C ILE A 278 -11.19 -6.84 9.43
N SER A 279 -11.88 -5.72 9.57
CA SER A 279 -11.77 -4.85 10.73
C SER A 279 -12.94 -5.13 11.68
N SER A 280 -12.70 -5.16 12.99
CA SER A 280 -13.81 -5.20 13.96
C SER A 280 -14.30 -3.79 14.24
N GLY A 281 -15.60 -3.59 14.12
CA GLY A 281 -16.30 -2.52 14.81
C GLY A 281 -16.74 -2.96 16.21
N ASP A 282 -17.51 -2.10 16.89
CA ASP A 282 -18.08 -2.42 18.20
C ASP A 282 -19.07 -3.59 18.09
N ARG A 283 -18.82 -4.65 18.87
CA ARG A 283 -19.71 -5.82 19.07
C ARG A 283 -20.08 -6.61 17.80
N GLY A 284 -19.37 -6.43 16.67
CA GLY A 284 -19.70 -7.05 15.38
C GLY A 284 -19.12 -8.46 15.13
N GLN A 285 -18.41 -9.04 16.09
CA GLN A 285 -17.60 -10.25 15.87
C GLN A 285 -18.45 -11.51 15.64
N GLU A 286 -19.60 -11.63 16.29
CA GLU A 286 -20.44 -12.83 16.22
C GLU A 286 -20.98 -13.13 14.82
N ASN A 287 -21.12 -12.10 13.97
CA ASN A 287 -21.67 -12.25 12.63
C ASN A 287 -20.63 -12.61 11.57
N ILE A 288 -19.33 -12.60 11.88
CA ILE A 288 -18.26 -12.88 10.91
C ILE A 288 -18.42 -14.28 10.32
N GLY A 289 -18.85 -15.27 11.10
CA GLY A 289 -19.15 -16.62 10.61
C GLY A 289 -20.22 -16.65 9.53
N ARG A 290 -21.27 -15.82 9.66
CA ARG A 290 -22.32 -15.71 8.65
C ARG A 290 -21.81 -15.04 7.38
N ILE A 291 -20.97 -14.00 7.53
CA ILE A 291 -20.39 -13.26 6.41
C ILE A 291 -19.42 -14.13 5.59
N LEU A 292 -18.59 -14.95 6.25
CA LEU A 292 -17.58 -15.77 5.56
C LEU A 292 -18.11 -17.10 5.03
N LYS A 293 -19.25 -17.59 5.53
CA LYS A 293 -19.82 -18.89 5.11
C LYS A 293 -20.03 -19.01 3.60
N PRO A 294 -20.58 -18.02 2.87
CA PRO A 294 -20.74 -18.09 1.41
C PRO A 294 -19.44 -18.32 0.63
N ILE A 295 -18.32 -17.82 1.15
CA ILE A 295 -17.02 -17.80 0.46
C ILE A 295 -16.04 -18.84 1.03
N GLN A 296 -16.51 -19.71 1.92
CA GLN A 296 -15.70 -20.69 2.65
C GLN A 296 -14.86 -21.57 1.72
N ALA A 297 -15.43 -22.02 0.59
CA ALA A 297 -14.75 -22.90 -0.36
C ALA A 297 -13.71 -22.18 -1.26
N ASN A 298 -13.77 -20.86 -1.35
CA ASN A 298 -12.98 -20.07 -2.31
C ASN A 298 -11.97 -19.11 -1.65
N LEU A 299 -12.06 -18.87 -0.35
CA LEU A 299 -11.19 -17.95 0.35
C LEU A 299 -9.73 -18.44 0.35
N GLU A 300 -8.82 -17.62 -0.16
CA GLU A 300 -7.37 -17.87 -0.27
C GLU A 300 -6.56 -17.04 0.75
N GLY A 301 -7.04 -15.84 1.10
CA GLY A 301 -6.38 -14.94 2.06
C GLY A 301 -7.34 -14.28 3.04
N CYS A 302 -7.00 -14.30 4.33
CA CYS A 302 -7.77 -13.65 5.40
C CYS A 302 -6.89 -12.68 6.20
N PHE A 303 -7.15 -11.40 6.05
CA PHE A 303 -6.43 -10.30 6.69
C PHE A 303 -7.31 -9.72 7.79
N THR A 304 -6.71 -9.35 8.92
CA THR A 304 -7.44 -8.82 10.08
C THR A 304 -6.68 -7.68 10.72
N THR A 305 -7.40 -6.72 11.31
CA THR A 305 -6.74 -5.69 12.14
C THR A 305 -6.10 -6.33 13.36
N VAL A 306 -6.83 -7.15 14.10
CA VAL A 306 -6.30 -8.02 15.16
C VAL A 306 -6.85 -9.44 14.97
N PHE A 307 -6.02 -10.45 15.20
CA PHE A 307 -6.45 -11.84 15.03
C PHE A 307 -7.64 -12.22 15.95
N SER A 308 -7.77 -11.57 17.11
CA SER A 308 -8.90 -11.74 18.04
C SER A 308 -10.25 -11.28 17.48
N VAL A 309 -10.28 -10.58 16.34
CA VAL A 309 -11.54 -10.26 15.63
C VAL A 309 -12.26 -11.53 15.16
N ILE A 310 -11.51 -12.61 14.88
CA ILE A 310 -12.11 -13.84 14.35
C ILE A 310 -12.77 -14.63 15.50
N PRO A 311 -14.10 -14.79 15.51
CA PRO A 311 -14.79 -15.50 16.58
C PRO A 311 -14.46 -17.00 16.53
N THR A 312 -14.56 -17.67 17.68
CA THR A 312 -14.30 -19.12 17.79
C THR A 312 -15.15 -19.97 16.83
N SER A 313 -16.36 -19.53 16.49
CA SER A 313 -17.21 -20.21 15.50
C SER A 313 -16.57 -20.25 14.11
N VAL A 314 -15.87 -19.19 13.69
CA VAL A 314 -15.14 -19.12 12.42
C VAL A 314 -13.85 -19.93 12.48
N LEU A 315 -13.14 -19.88 13.61
CA LEU A 315 -11.92 -20.66 13.81
C LEU A 315 -12.15 -22.17 13.70
N LYS A 316 -13.38 -22.61 14.00
CA LYS A 316 -13.84 -24.00 13.84
C LYS A 316 -14.31 -24.36 12.43
N MET A 317 -14.36 -23.40 11.49
CA MET A 317 -14.69 -23.67 10.08
C MET A 317 -13.46 -24.12 9.31
N GLU A 318 -13.65 -24.99 8.33
CA GLU A 318 -12.60 -25.43 7.41
C GLU A 318 -12.61 -24.54 6.15
N PHE A 319 -11.44 -24.02 5.77
CA PHE A 319 -11.28 -23.24 4.55
C PHE A 319 -10.26 -23.94 3.64
N PRO A 320 -10.70 -24.81 2.70
CA PRO A 320 -9.82 -25.71 1.96
C PRO A 320 -8.77 -25.00 1.09
N LYS A 321 -9.07 -23.77 0.65
CA LYS A 321 -8.17 -22.95 -0.17
C LYS A 321 -7.42 -21.87 0.61
N LEU A 322 -7.67 -21.71 1.91
CA LEU A 322 -7.05 -20.62 2.67
C LEU A 322 -5.57 -20.89 2.85
N ARG A 323 -4.71 -20.03 2.27
CA ARG A 323 -3.25 -20.16 2.30
C ARG A 323 -2.59 -19.11 3.17
N VAL A 324 -3.20 -17.93 3.27
CA VAL A 324 -2.61 -16.78 3.97
C VAL A 324 -3.53 -16.29 5.07
N ILE A 325 -2.99 -16.13 6.26
CA ILE A 325 -3.62 -15.36 7.33
C ILE A 325 -2.68 -14.25 7.76
N ALA A 326 -3.22 -13.04 7.91
CA ALA A 326 -2.47 -11.89 8.38
C ALA A 326 -3.22 -11.14 9.49
N SER A 327 -2.46 -10.63 10.45
CA SER A 327 -2.92 -9.65 11.44
C SER A 327 -2.08 -8.39 11.28
N TRP A 328 -2.68 -7.21 11.38
CA TRP A 328 -1.96 -5.93 11.25
C TRP A 328 -1.52 -5.33 12.58
N HIS A 329 -2.20 -5.70 13.65
CA HIS A 329 -1.89 -5.28 15.01
C HIS A 329 -1.68 -6.50 15.91
N CYS A 330 -0.86 -6.30 16.95
CA CYS A 330 -0.65 -7.31 17.96
C CYS A 330 -1.97 -7.44 18.74
N PRO A 331 -2.49 -8.66 18.96
CA PRO A 331 -3.52 -8.83 19.97
C PRO A 331 -2.92 -8.34 21.31
N PHE A 332 -3.62 -7.41 21.96
CA PHE A 332 -3.22 -6.95 23.30
C PHE A 332 -3.02 -8.19 24.20
N PRO A 333 -2.00 -8.20 25.07
CA PRO A 333 -1.77 -9.31 25.99
C PRO A 333 -2.93 -9.35 26.99
N LEU A 334 -4.03 -10.01 26.61
CA LEU A 334 -5.09 -10.38 27.53
C LEU A 334 -4.45 -11.41 28.47
N GLY A 335 -4.33 -11.04 29.75
CA GLY A 335 -3.52 -11.67 30.80
C GLY A 335 -3.80 -13.14 31.15
N SER A 336 -4.22 -13.98 30.21
CA SER A 336 -4.28 -15.42 30.34
C SER A 336 -3.39 -16.09 29.29
N GLU A 337 -2.08 -16.14 29.56
CA GLU A 337 -1.04 -16.59 28.62
C GLU A 337 -1.18 -18.07 28.16
N LEU A 338 -2.08 -18.85 28.76
CA LEU A 338 -2.21 -20.29 28.53
C LEU A 338 -3.30 -20.70 27.53
N LYS A 339 -4.34 -19.89 27.30
CA LYS A 339 -5.46 -20.27 26.39
C LYS A 339 -5.12 -20.18 24.89
N TRP A 340 -3.94 -19.66 24.55
CA TRP A 340 -3.64 -19.20 23.21
C TRP A 340 -3.17 -20.34 22.30
N LEU A 341 -2.42 -21.33 22.79
CA LEU A 341 -1.91 -22.43 21.95
C LEU A 341 -2.98 -23.33 21.32
N ASN A 342 -4.23 -23.18 21.72
CA ASN A 342 -5.36 -23.82 21.04
C ASN A 342 -5.46 -23.45 19.57
N TRP A 343 -4.83 -22.35 19.13
CA TRP A 343 -4.85 -21.94 17.73
C TRP A 343 -4.29 -23.01 16.79
N LEU A 344 -3.28 -23.78 17.21
CA LEU A 344 -2.72 -24.89 16.41
C LEU A 344 -3.71 -26.03 16.14
N ASN A 345 -4.81 -26.09 16.90
CA ASN A 345 -5.85 -27.11 16.72
C ASN A 345 -7.05 -26.60 15.91
N TRP A 346 -7.03 -25.36 15.43
CA TRP A 346 -8.17 -24.78 14.74
C TRP A 346 -8.26 -25.26 13.28
N PRO A 347 -9.40 -25.84 12.85
CA PRO A 347 -9.63 -26.27 11.47
C PRO A 347 -9.28 -25.21 10.42
N MET A 348 -9.53 -23.93 10.72
CA MET A 348 -9.21 -22.81 9.82
C MET A 348 -7.72 -22.77 9.40
N LEU A 349 -6.82 -23.30 10.23
CA LEU A 349 -5.37 -23.25 9.99
C LEU A 349 -4.80 -24.48 9.29
N GLN A 350 -5.61 -25.52 9.10
CA GLN A 350 -5.13 -26.78 8.51
C GLN A 350 -4.52 -26.60 7.12
N HIS A 351 -5.02 -25.62 6.35
CA HIS A 351 -4.61 -25.35 4.98
C HIS A 351 -3.69 -24.13 4.83
N VAL A 352 -3.46 -23.40 5.92
CA VAL A 352 -2.68 -22.16 5.94
C VAL A 352 -1.21 -22.49 5.76
N ARG A 353 -0.58 -21.81 4.80
CA ARG A 353 0.85 -21.94 4.47
C ARG A 353 1.67 -20.80 5.05
N THR A 354 1.12 -19.59 5.06
CA THR A 354 1.81 -18.37 5.47
C THR A 354 1.00 -17.64 6.55
N LEU A 355 1.66 -17.36 7.67
CA LEU A 355 1.12 -16.51 8.72
C LEU A 355 1.89 -15.18 8.75
N VAL A 356 1.19 -14.06 8.68
CA VAL A 356 1.77 -12.71 8.80
C VAL A 356 1.35 -12.10 10.13
N THR A 357 2.32 -11.62 10.91
CA THR A 357 2.06 -11.20 12.29
C THR A 357 2.96 -10.03 12.70
N PRO A 358 2.42 -9.02 13.40
CA PRO A 358 3.19 -7.89 13.90
C PRO A 358 3.71 -8.14 15.33
N VAL A 359 3.55 -9.38 15.81
CA VAL A 359 3.66 -9.73 17.22
C VAL A 359 5.12 -9.73 17.71
N PRO A 360 5.39 -9.21 18.91
CA PRO A 360 6.74 -9.15 19.47
C PRO A 360 7.35 -10.54 19.64
N GLN A 361 8.64 -10.64 19.38
CA GLN A 361 9.40 -11.90 19.42
C GLN A 361 9.29 -12.63 20.77
N LYS A 362 9.13 -11.88 21.87
CA LYS A 362 8.93 -12.43 23.22
C LYS A 362 7.72 -13.36 23.28
N TYR A 363 6.60 -13.00 22.63
CA TYR A 363 5.40 -13.83 22.58
C TYR A 363 5.71 -15.15 21.87
N TRP A 364 6.33 -15.10 20.70
CA TRP A 364 6.59 -16.29 19.89
C TRP A 364 7.59 -17.23 20.55
N LYS A 365 8.61 -16.71 21.24
CA LYS A 365 9.51 -17.53 22.07
C LYS A 365 8.73 -18.31 23.13
N LYS A 366 7.86 -17.62 23.87
CA LYS A 366 7.03 -18.27 24.91
C LYS A 366 6.07 -19.29 24.32
N ALA A 367 5.39 -18.94 23.22
CA ALA A 367 4.47 -19.83 22.53
C ALA A 367 5.17 -21.11 22.03
N LEU A 368 6.35 -20.99 21.40
CA LEU A 368 7.12 -22.14 20.92
C LEU A 368 7.66 -23.02 22.04
N ASN A 369 8.08 -22.42 23.16
CA ASN A 369 8.52 -23.17 24.33
C ASN A 369 7.37 -24.00 24.92
N LEU A 370 6.18 -23.42 25.03
CA LEU A 370 5.00 -24.10 25.56
C LEU A 370 4.43 -25.16 24.60
N ALA A 371 4.54 -24.95 23.27
CA ALA A 371 3.97 -25.84 22.28
C ALA A 371 4.79 -27.12 22.02
N GLY A 372 6.05 -27.17 22.48
CA GLY A 372 6.97 -28.28 22.23
C GLY A 372 7.50 -28.33 20.79
N LEU A 373 8.29 -29.36 20.48
CA LEU A 373 8.89 -29.55 19.14
C LEU A 373 7.86 -29.97 18.08
N ASN A 374 6.83 -30.71 18.49
CA ASN A 374 5.82 -31.27 17.59
C ASN A 374 4.62 -30.34 17.34
N ALA A 375 4.68 -29.09 17.79
CA ALA A 375 3.61 -28.10 17.72
C ALA A 375 2.96 -27.99 16.33
N PHE A 376 3.78 -27.95 15.28
CA PHE A 376 3.32 -27.73 13.91
C PHE A 376 2.90 -29.01 13.17
N GLN A 377 2.97 -30.19 13.80
CA GLN A 377 2.45 -31.43 13.19
C GLN A 377 0.94 -31.34 12.91
N LYS A 378 0.20 -30.53 13.68
CA LYS A 378 -1.24 -30.30 13.52
C LYS A 378 -1.60 -29.30 12.43
N VAL A 379 -0.63 -28.52 11.97
CA VAL A 379 -0.75 -27.55 10.88
C VAL A 379 0.34 -27.83 9.83
N PRO A 380 0.31 -29.02 9.20
CA PRO A 380 1.44 -29.53 8.40
C PRO A 380 1.77 -28.65 7.17
N ASN A 381 0.82 -27.83 6.74
CA ASN A 381 0.96 -26.92 5.61
C ASN A 381 1.65 -25.59 5.96
N LEU A 382 1.76 -25.24 7.24
CA LEU A 382 2.42 -23.99 7.65
C LEU A 382 3.92 -24.08 7.34
N LYS A 383 4.38 -23.29 6.37
CA LYS A 383 5.80 -23.26 5.95
C LYS A 383 6.47 -21.92 6.22
N HIS A 384 5.70 -20.84 6.32
CA HIS A 384 6.25 -19.49 6.43
C HIS A 384 5.58 -18.68 7.53
N ILE A 385 6.38 -17.94 8.28
CA ILE A 385 5.92 -16.89 9.18
C ILE A 385 6.64 -15.59 8.80
N ILE A 386 5.86 -14.53 8.64
CA ILE A 386 6.35 -13.22 8.28
C ILE A 386 6.07 -12.28 9.44
N PHE A 387 7.14 -11.77 10.06
CA PHE A 387 7.06 -10.74 11.07
C PHE A 387 7.02 -9.36 10.42
N THR A 388 6.01 -8.56 10.77
CA THR A 388 5.84 -7.19 10.30
C THR A 388 6.09 -6.18 11.41
N GLY A 389 6.58 -4.98 11.08
CA GLY A 389 6.75 -3.89 12.04
C GLY A 389 8.06 -3.14 11.88
N SER A 390 8.08 -1.86 12.28
CA SER A 390 9.27 -1.02 12.22
C SER A 390 10.38 -1.56 13.12
N GLY A 391 11.60 -1.69 12.58
CA GLY A 391 12.78 -2.09 13.36
C GLY A 391 12.83 -3.57 13.74
N VAL A 392 11.95 -4.41 13.18
CA VAL A 392 11.96 -5.85 13.46
C VAL A 392 13.11 -6.51 12.71
N LYS A 393 14.26 -6.66 13.37
CA LYS A 393 15.29 -7.63 12.98
C LYS A 393 14.90 -8.99 13.55
N ALA A 394 14.93 -10.04 12.72
CA ALA A 394 14.60 -11.39 13.17
C ALA A 394 15.54 -11.80 14.33
N ASP A 395 14.98 -12.21 15.47
CA ASP A 395 15.77 -12.84 16.51
C ASP A 395 16.33 -14.17 15.97
N PRO A 396 17.66 -14.35 15.95
CA PRO A 396 18.27 -15.57 15.42
C PRO A 396 17.78 -16.83 16.14
N HIS A 397 17.58 -16.79 17.46
CA HIS A 397 17.08 -17.92 18.23
C HIS A 397 15.64 -18.25 17.89
N LEU A 398 14.82 -17.22 17.66
CA LEU A 398 13.43 -17.44 17.25
C LEU A 398 13.38 -18.06 15.84
N THR A 399 14.20 -17.54 14.93
CA THR A 399 14.33 -18.05 13.56
C THR A 399 14.76 -19.51 13.54
N GLU A 400 15.77 -19.85 14.34
CA GLU A 400 16.24 -21.24 14.47
C GLU A 400 15.17 -22.14 15.11
N ALA A 401 14.45 -21.65 16.13
CA ALA A 401 13.38 -22.41 16.77
C ALA A 401 12.23 -22.76 15.82
N PHE A 402 11.86 -21.86 14.89
CA PHE A 402 10.89 -22.16 13.83
C PHE A 402 11.47 -23.11 12.78
N LYS A 403 12.73 -22.90 12.37
CA LYS A 403 13.42 -23.74 11.38
C LYS A 403 13.53 -25.19 11.84
N LEU A 404 13.87 -25.43 13.11
CA LEU A 404 13.89 -26.75 13.73
C LEU A 404 12.53 -27.47 13.68
N ARG A 405 11.44 -26.72 13.47
CA ARG A 405 10.08 -27.25 13.33
C ARG A 405 9.55 -27.16 11.89
N GLY A 406 10.43 -26.94 10.91
CA GLY A 406 10.09 -26.91 9.49
C GLY A 406 9.42 -25.62 9.00
N VAL A 407 9.48 -24.53 9.77
CA VAL A 407 8.88 -23.24 9.42
C VAL A 407 9.97 -22.20 9.17
N GLN A 408 9.91 -21.50 8.04
CA GLN A 408 10.82 -20.41 7.70
C GLN A 408 10.30 -19.08 8.22
N CYS A 409 11.18 -18.30 8.84
CA CYS A 409 10.87 -16.94 9.30
C CYS A 409 11.36 -15.89 8.31
N HIS A 410 10.54 -14.86 8.12
CA HIS A 410 10.87 -13.67 7.35
C HIS A 410 10.57 -12.44 8.20
N CYS A 411 11.37 -11.39 8.05
CA CYS A 411 11.12 -10.10 8.70
C CYS A 411 11.08 -9.01 7.64
N ARG A 412 10.01 -8.20 7.65
CA ARG A 412 9.91 -7.00 6.81
C ARG A 412 9.18 -5.89 7.55
N PRO A 413 9.52 -4.62 7.28
CA PRO A 413 8.93 -3.50 8.01
C PRO A 413 7.43 -3.34 7.75
N LYS A 414 6.99 -3.48 6.50
CA LYS A 414 5.61 -3.29 6.09
C LYS A 414 5.29 -4.15 4.88
N PHE A 415 4.05 -4.58 4.80
CA PHE A 415 3.48 -5.22 3.63
C PHE A 415 2.07 -4.68 3.41
N THR A 416 1.73 -4.51 2.14
CA THR A 416 0.34 -4.44 1.69
C THR A 416 -0.22 -5.85 1.54
N THR A 417 -1.54 -5.97 1.54
CA THR A 417 -2.24 -7.24 1.26
C THR A 417 -1.79 -7.84 -0.07
N ASP A 418 -1.69 -7.03 -1.12
CA ASP A 418 -1.37 -7.52 -2.47
C ASP A 418 0.09 -7.99 -2.55
N GLU A 419 1.02 -7.30 -1.88
CA GLU A 419 2.41 -7.76 -1.78
C GLU A 419 2.51 -9.12 -1.08
N ILE A 420 1.73 -9.36 -0.02
CA ILE A 420 1.71 -10.67 0.67
C ILE A 420 1.15 -11.75 -0.26
N MET A 421 0.06 -11.46 -0.97
CA MET A 421 -0.53 -12.43 -1.89
C MET A 421 0.41 -12.75 -3.06
N ILE A 422 1.11 -11.74 -3.60
CA ILE A 422 2.16 -11.93 -4.61
C ILE A 422 3.33 -12.72 -4.03
N LEU A 423 3.82 -12.34 -2.84
CA LEU A 423 4.94 -13.03 -2.18
C LEU A 423 4.64 -14.51 -2.00
N TRP A 424 3.42 -14.86 -1.57
CA TRP A 424 3.00 -16.25 -1.44
C TRP A 424 3.10 -17.01 -2.77
N THR A 425 2.58 -16.45 -3.88
CA THR A 425 2.68 -17.12 -5.19
C THR A 425 4.13 -17.37 -5.63
N LYS A 426 5.06 -16.51 -5.22
CA LYS A 426 6.49 -16.66 -5.54
C LYS A 426 7.20 -17.65 -4.61
N LEU A 427 6.82 -17.69 -3.33
CA LEU A 427 7.31 -18.69 -2.36
C LEU A 427 6.90 -20.12 -2.75
N ASP A 428 5.79 -20.28 -3.47
CA ASP A 428 5.35 -21.58 -4.00
C ASP A 428 6.27 -22.11 -5.12
N GLN A 429 6.96 -21.24 -5.84
CA GLN A 429 7.73 -21.63 -7.03
C GLN A 429 9.15 -22.12 -6.72
N ASN A 430 9.64 -22.09 -5.47
CA ASN A 430 11.04 -22.36 -5.09
C ASN A 430 12.11 -21.52 -5.85
N VAL A 431 11.70 -20.59 -6.72
CA VAL A 431 12.58 -19.70 -7.50
C VAL A 431 12.57 -18.30 -6.88
N PHE A 432 12.86 -18.21 -5.58
CA PHE A 432 12.89 -16.91 -4.91
C PHE A 432 14.30 -16.48 -4.53
N LEU A 433 14.94 -15.73 -5.43
CA LEU A 433 16.00 -14.78 -5.11
C LEU A 433 15.33 -13.52 -4.56
N MET A 434 15.18 -13.42 -3.24
CA MET A 434 14.73 -12.19 -2.60
C MET A 434 15.93 -11.29 -2.33
N PHE A 435 16.02 -10.17 -3.05
CA PHE A 435 16.97 -9.11 -2.75
C PHE A 435 16.47 -8.35 -1.51
N ILE A 436 17.20 -8.49 -0.40
CA ILE A 436 17.08 -7.62 0.78
C ILE A 436 18.26 -6.65 0.70
N VAL A 437 17.99 -5.42 0.30
CA VAL A 437 18.94 -4.33 0.56
C VAL A 437 18.54 -3.75 1.91
N ASP A 438 19.20 -4.20 2.97
CA ASP A 438 19.10 -3.54 4.28
C ASP A 438 20.06 -2.35 4.26
N SER A 439 19.53 -1.13 4.10
CA SER A 439 20.31 0.11 4.08
C SER A 439 20.81 0.55 5.46
N ASN A 440 20.53 -0.21 6.53
CA ASN A 440 20.87 0.17 7.90
C ASN A 440 21.93 -0.73 8.56
N SER A 441 22.73 -1.49 7.80
CA SER A 441 23.94 -2.08 8.35
C SER A 441 25.07 -1.04 8.33
N GLU A 442 25.22 -0.28 9.41
CA GLU A 442 26.53 0.27 9.79
C GLU A 442 27.45 -0.91 10.16
N TYR A 443 27.91 -1.65 9.13
CA TYR A 443 29.13 -2.41 9.22
C TYR A 443 30.16 -1.63 8.42
N SER A 444 31.24 -1.28 9.11
CA SER A 444 32.46 -0.69 8.63
C SER A 444 32.79 -1.15 7.21
N ILE A 445 33.14 -0.19 6.34
CA ILE A 445 33.64 -0.43 4.98
C ILE A 445 34.86 -1.34 5.09
N GLY A 446 34.61 -2.64 4.92
CA GLY A 446 35.57 -3.72 5.02
C GLY A 446 35.04 -4.87 4.18
N LYS A 447 35.54 -4.93 2.94
CA LYS A 447 35.23 -5.87 1.85
C LYS A 447 34.00 -5.55 0.99
N ILE A 448 34.34 -5.02 -0.18
CA ILE A 448 33.50 -4.65 -1.33
C ILE A 448 32.99 -5.88 -2.12
N ASP A 449 33.25 -7.12 -1.67
CA ASP A 449 32.95 -8.33 -2.46
C ASP A 449 31.45 -8.69 -2.50
N THR A 450 30.62 -8.21 -1.56
CA THR A 450 29.19 -8.57 -1.47
C THR A 450 28.26 -7.72 -2.33
N VAL A 451 28.65 -6.48 -2.66
CA VAL A 451 27.86 -5.58 -3.52
C VAL A 451 28.02 -5.94 -5.00
N TYR A 452 29.19 -6.46 -5.41
CA TYR A 452 29.41 -6.96 -6.76
C TYR A 452 28.58 -8.21 -7.07
N ASP A 453 28.46 -9.13 -6.10
CA ASP A 453 27.66 -10.36 -6.24
C ASP A 453 26.13 -10.07 -6.27
N PHE A 454 25.73 -8.94 -5.68
CA PHE A 454 24.36 -8.41 -5.71
C PHE A 454 23.93 -7.92 -7.12
N PHE A 455 24.84 -7.28 -7.87
CA PHE A 455 24.53 -6.76 -9.22
C PHE A 455 24.76 -7.77 -10.36
N ALA A 456 25.70 -8.71 -10.22
CA ALA A 456 25.88 -9.79 -11.20
C ALA A 456 24.63 -10.68 -11.36
N ARG A 457 23.76 -10.73 -10.35
CA ARG A 457 22.53 -11.55 -10.33
C ARG A 457 21.27 -10.80 -10.80
N LEU A 458 21.37 -9.51 -11.13
CA LEU A 458 20.24 -8.65 -11.55
C LEU A 458 19.92 -8.71 -13.06
N LEU A 459 20.72 -9.39 -13.88
CA LEU A 459 20.46 -9.55 -15.31
C LEU A 459 19.43 -10.69 -15.56
N PRO A 460 18.34 -10.46 -16.33
CA PRO A 460 17.41 -11.52 -16.68
C PRO A 460 18.09 -12.54 -17.60
N VAL A 461 18.28 -13.76 -17.09
CA VAL A 461 18.87 -14.92 -17.81
C VAL A 461 18.13 -15.25 -19.13
N GLN A 462 16.90 -14.79 -19.32
CA GLN A 462 16.14 -15.03 -20.55
C GLN A 462 16.46 -14.07 -21.71
N GLY A 463 16.99 -12.87 -21.44
CA GLY A 463 17.44 -11.94 -22.49
C GLY A 463 18.81 -12.32 -23.06
N LEU A 464 19.72 -12.77 -22.19
CA LEU A 464 21.09 -13.18 -22.56
C LEU A 464 21.15 -14.44 -23.42
N ARG A 465 20.26 -15.42 -23.22
CA ARG A 465 20.22 -16.63 -24.07
C ARG A 465 19.80 -16.36 -25.52
N ARG A 466 18.98 -15.33 -25.79
CA ARG A 466 18.62 -14.95 -27.16
C ARG A 466 19.71 -14.12 -27.83
N PHE A 467 20.43 -13.32 -27.07
CA PHE A 467 21.49 -12.46 -27.61
C PHE A 467 22.79 -13.22 -27.90
N CYS A 468 23.18 -14.18 -27.04
CA CYS A 468 24.38 -15.00 -27.27
C CYS A 468 24.26 -16.00 -28.43
N ASN A 469 23.04 -16.34 -28.87
CA ASN A 469 22.83 -17.24 -30.00
C ASN A 469 22.76 -16.54 -31.37
N GLN A 470 22.94 -15.21 -31.43
CA GLN A 470 22.83 -14.44 -32.69
C GLN A 470 24.03 -13.55 -33.02
N SER A 471 25.15 -13.61 -32.29
CA SER A 471 26.34 -12.83 -32.63
C SER A 471 27.58 -13.72 -32.71
N SER A 472 28.05 -13.96 -33.94
CA SER A 472 29.31 -14.66 -34.24
C SER A 472 30.49 -13.69 -34.37
N GLU A 473 30.41 -12.48 -33.81
CA GLU A 473 31.50 -11.51 -33.86
C GLU A 473 31.89 -10.99 -32.47
N LYS A 474 33.20 -11.02 -32.21
CA LYS A 474 33.84 -10.57 -30.98
C LYS A 474 33.63 -9.05 -30.78
N GLN A 475 32.56 -8.66 -30.13
CA GLN A 475 32.44 -7.33 -29.53
C GLN A 475 32.39 -7.44 -28.00
N PHE A 476 33.33 -6.77 -27.36
CA PHE A 476 33.44 -6.71 -25.90
C PHE A 476 32.41 -5.72 -25.35
N THR A 477 31.58 -6.15 -24.40
CA THR A 477 30.59 -5.30 -23.73
C THR A 477 31.08 -4.97 -22.31
N THR A 478 31.40 -3.70 -22.07
CA THR A 478 31.70 -3.16 -20.73
C THR A 478 30.40 -2.76 -20.05
N PHE A 479 30.19 -3.17 -18.79
CA PHE A 479 29.05 -2.73 -17.99
C PHE A 479 29.48 -1.71 -16.93
N HIS A 480 28.70 -0.65 -16.78
CA HIS A 480 28.92 0.40 -15.77
C HIS A 480 27.90 0.26 -14.64
N LEU A 481 28.38 0.27 -13.39
CA LEU A 481 27.54 0.27 -12.19
C LEU A 481 27.39 1.70 -11.65
N LEU A 482 26.15 2.13 -11.42
CA LEU A 482 25.84 3.47 -10.91
C LEU A 482 25.40 3.39 -9.44
N VAL A 483 26.17 4.00 -8.54
CA VAL A 483 25.81 4.21 -7.14
C VAL A 483 25.49 5.69 -6.96
N ILE A 484 24.23 6.01 -6.66
CA ILE A 484 23.79 7.40 -6.48
C ILE A 484 23.73 7.70 -4.98
N GLN A 485 24.66 8.53 -4.50
CA GLN A 485 24.61 9.11 -3.16
C GLN A 485 24.11 10.55 -3.28
N MET A 486 22.89 10.82 -2.80
CA MET A 486 22.31 12.16 -2.77
C MET A 486 22.60 12.80 -1.40
N THR A 487 23.58 13.69 -1.33
CA THR A 487 23.83 14.53 -0.15
C THR A 487 23.33 15.95 -0.39
N PRO A 488 22.53 16.54 0.52
CA PRO A 488 22.21 17.96 0.43
C PRO A 488 23.46 18.78 0.71
N CYS A 489 23.94 19.55 -0.28
CA CYS A 489 24.99 20.54 -0.07
C CYS A 489 24.41 21.74 0.69
N LEU A 490 24.70 21.83 1.99
CA LEU A 490 24.61 23.08 2.74
C LEU A 490 25.95 23.81 2.61
N SER A 491 26.08 24.73 1.66
CA SER A 491 27.19 25.70 1.69
C SER A 491 26.76 26.94 2.46
N LEU A 492 27.22 27.06 3.70
CA LEU A 492 27.26 28.31 4.44
C LEU A 492 28.41 29.16 3.89
N HIS A 493 28.12 30.32 3.27
CA HIS A 493 28.96 31.51 3.39
C HIS A 493 28.21 32.81 3.06
N ASN A 494 28.50 33.82 3.87
CA ASN A 494 28.04 35.20 3.78
C ASN A 494 28.61 35.90 2.54
N MET A 495 27.76 36.50 1.70
CA MET A 495 27.74 37.92 1.31
C MET A 495 26.97 38.15 0.01
N ASP A 496 26.11 39.16 0.11
CA ASP A 496 25.57 40.08 -0.89
C ASP A 496 24.67 39.64 -2.07
N VAL A 497 23.70 40.52 -2.29
CA VAL A 497 22.51 40.36 -3.13
C VAL A 497 22.86 40.58 -4.60
N SER A 498 22.84 39.51 -5.41
CA SER A 498 22.38 39.59 -6.81
C SER A 498 22.03 38.19 -7.33
N LEU A 499 21.00 38.13 -8.19
CA LEU A 499 20.42 36.93 -8.80
C LEU A 499 21.45 35.84 -9.15
N GLN A 500 21.47 34.75 -8.39
CA GLN A 500 22.19 33.53 -8.76
C GLN A 500 21.23 32.36 -9.00
N ASN A 501 21.37 31.79 -10.19
CA ASN A 501 20.88 30.46 -10.55
C ASN A 501 21.29 29.46 -9.47
N ARG A 502 20.32 28.79 -8.84
CA ARG A 502 20.59 27.63 -7.99
C ARG A 502 20.99 26.47 -8.89
N THR A 503 22.29 26.24 -9.03
CA THR A 503 22.83 25.02 -9.62
C THR A 503 22.82 23.93 -8.55
N TRP A 504 22.03 22.89 -8.77
CA TRP A 504 22.13 21.64 -8.03
C TRP A 504 23.22 20.81 -8.69
N SER A 505 24.31 20.50 -7.99
CA SER A 505 25.25 19.49 -8.46
C SER A 505 24.77 18.11 -7.98
N VAL A 506 24.35 17.27 -8.93
CA VAL A 506 24.22 15.84 -8.68
C VAL A 506 25.61 15.25 -8.91
N GLY A 507 26.33 14.95 -7.83
CA GLY A 507 27.57 14.20 -7.92
C GLY A 507 27.27 12.74 -8.25
N CYS A 508 27.45 12.32 -9.50
CA CYS A 508 27.55 10.90 -9.83
C CYS A 508 28.99 10.43 -9.57
N ILE A 509 29.17 9.55 -8.59
CA ILE A 509 30.44 8.86 -8.39
C ILE A 509 30.35 7.52 -9.10
N ILE A 510 31.09 7.38 -10.21
CA ILE A 510 31.31 6.09 -10.86
C ILE A 510 32.41 5.39 -10.06
N LEU A 511 32.06 4.36 -9.30
CA LEU A 511 33.00 3.67 -8.38
C LEU A 511 33.83 2.56 -9.04
N GLY A 512 33.71 2.33 -10.36
CA GLY A 512 34.63 1.45 -11.09
C GLY A 512 34.11 0.92 -12.43
N THR A 513 35.04 0.41 -13.25
CA THR A 513 34.81 -0.38 -14.45
C THR A 513 35.32 -1.79 -14.21
N VAL A 514 34.55 -2.82 -14.56
CA VAL A 514 34.98 -4.23 -14.42
C VAL A 514 35.09 -4.87 -15.79
N ASN A 515 36.25 -5.45 -16.06
CA ASN A 515 36.49 -6.30 -17.23
C ASN A 515 36.12 -7.75 -16.87
N ILE A 516 35.17 -8.33 -17.58
CA ILE A 516 34.57 -9.66 -17.29
C ILE A 516 35.61 -10.80 -17.30
N ARG A 517 36.81 -10.58 -17.86
CA ARG A 517 37.87 -11.59 -17.89
C ARG A 517 38.48 -11.93 -16.52
N GLU A 518 38.35 -11.05 -15.52
CA GLU A 518 38.94 -11.28 -14.18
C GLU A 518 37.98 -11.94 -13.17
N LEU A 519 36.70 -12.12 -13.51
CA LEU A 519 35.69 -12.73 -12.63
C LEU A 519 35.44 -14.23 -12.92
N VAL A 520 36.10 -14.78 -13.94
CA VAL A 520 35.96 -16.19 -14.38
C VAL A 520 37.26 -17.00 -14.17
N THR A 521 38.22 -16.45 -13.44
CA THR A 521 39.35 -17.16 -12.82
C THR A 521 39.31 -16.93 -11.34
#